data_AF-A0A1I2ARQ7-F1
#
_entry.id   AF-A0A1I2ARQ7-F1
#
_cell.length_a   1.000
_cell.length_b   1.000
_cell.length_c   1.000
_cell.angle_alpha   90.00
_cell.angle_beta   90.00
_cell.angle_gamma   90.00
#
_symmetry.space_group_name_H-M   'P 1'
#
loop_
_entity.id
_entity.type
_entity.pdbx_description
1 polymer ?
#
loop_
_entity_poly.entity_id
_entity_poly.type
_entity_poly.pdbx_seq_one_letter_code
_entity_poly.pdbx_strand_id
1 'polypeptide(L)'
;MDIPLFHLDWLNNRMLIALIATLHALINHSLAVGFIPLVTWLENKGVMNSKPDQITDAKWDKMVYNMMWTAFIITTTIGAMTGVGIWFSVSLVSPNSIASLIRVFYFAWFTEWTVFVTEVVLILIYFLTWKNANKSLKAKIRHIKFGWYLSAFSWVTMALIVSILGFMMDPGNWNNDRTFMTAFTNPLYLPQLLYRTPLAMVLGGTFGFFLVFLSNSNRI
;
A
#
# COMPACT_ATOMS: atom_id res chain seq x y z
N MET A 1 4.74 26.35 25.06
CA MET A 1 5.68 25.44 25.76
C MET A 1 6.51 24.75 24.70
N ASP A 2 7.82 24.77 24.85
CA ASP A 2 8.72 24.06 23.93
C ASP A 2 8.61 22.56 24.17
N ILE A 3 8.48 21.79 23.09
CA ILE A 3 8.41 20.34 23.16
C ILE A 3 9.85 19.82 23.21
N PRO A 4 10.23 18.97 24.18
CA PRO A 4 11.58 18.43 24.25
C PRO A 4 11.91 17.67 22.96
N LEU A 5 13.06 17.99 22.36
CA LEU A 5 13.52 17.35 21.14
C LEU A 5 14.27 16.08 21.50
N PHE A 6 13.83 14.95 20.95
CA PHE A 6 14.57 13.70 20.96
C PHE A 6 15.83 13.85 20.12
N HIS A 7 16.98 13.35 20.57
CA HIS A 7 18.22 13.28 19.80
C HIS A 7 18.80 11.86 19.83
N LEU A 8 19.17 11.35 18.65
CA LEU A 8 19.96 10.14 18.47
C LEU A 8 21.42 10.53 18.29
N ASP A 9 22.24 10.24 19.29
CA ASP A 9 23.64 10.70 19.32
C ASP A 9 24.51 10.10 18.20
N TRP A 10 24.17 8.91 17.72
CA TRP A 10 24.93 8.16 16.72
C TRP A 10 24.32 8.24 15.30
N LEU A 11 23.12 8.78 15.15
CA LEU A 11 22.42 8.88 13.87
C LEU A 11 21.57 10.15 13.83
N ASN A 12 21.68 10.98 12.79
CA ASN A 12 20.81 12.14 12.65
C ASN A 12 19.33 11.73 12.74
N ASN A 13 18.54 12.39 13.59
CA ASN A 13 17.11 12.12 13.76
C ASN A 13 16.31 12.08 12.45
N ARG A 14 16.67 12.94 11.48
CA ARG A 14 16.01 12.96 10.17
C ARG A 14 16.33 11.73 9.33
N MET A 15 17.50 11.13 9.55
CA MET A 15 17.90 9.88 8.91
C MET A 15 17.04 8.70 9.39
N LEU A 16 16.65 8.68 10.67
CA LEU A 16 15.71 7.66 11.18
C LEU A 16 14.39 7.68 10.38
N ILE A 17 13.80 8.88 10.22
CA ILE A 17 12.56 9.03 9.42
C ILE A 17 12.82 8.58 7.99
N ALA A 18 13.91 9.02 7.36
CA ALA A 18 14.22 8.72 5.96
C ALA A 18 14.35 7.21 5.70
N LEU A 19 15.00 6.46 6.62
CA LEU A 19 15.18 5.02 6.50
C LEU A 19 13.83 4.29 6.62
N ILE A 20 13.06 4.59 7.66
CA ILE A 20 11.75 3.94 7.89
C ILE A 20 10.79 4.27 6.75
N ALA A 21 10.72 5.54 6.34
CA ALA A 21 9.84 6.00 5.27
C ALA A 21 10.21 5.40 3.91
N THR A 22 11.50 5.30 3.59
CA THR A 22 11.95 4.66 2.33
C THR A 22 11.61 3.18 2.31
N LEU A 23 11.87 2.46 3.41
CA LEU A 23 11.53 1.03 3.51
C LEU A 23 10.02 0.81 3.39
N HIS A 24 9.24 1.61 4.12
CA HIS A 24 7.78 1.54 4.05
C HIS A 24 7.27 1.81 2.65
N ALA A 25 7.76 2.89 2.01
CA ALA A 25 7.36 3.24 0.65
C ALA A 25 7.71 2.14 -0.35
N LEU A 26 8.91 1.55 -0.27
CA LEU A 26 9.32 0.45 -1.13
C LEU A 26 8.36 -0.74 -1.00
N ILE A 27 8.03 -1.14 0.22
CA ILE A 27 7.10 -2.26 0.47
C ILE A 27 5.69 -1.91 0.01
N ASN A 28 5.17 -0.73 0.36
CA ASN A 28 3.80 -0.35 0.08
C ASN A 28 3.54 -0.18 -1.43
N HIS A 29 4.43 0.51 -2.15
CA HIS A 29 4.30 0.68 -3.60
C HIS A 29 4.43 -0.65 -4.32
N SER A 30 5.39 -1.50 -3.92
CA SER A 30 5.59 -2.80 -4.56
C SER A 30 4.43 -3.74 -4.27
N LEU A 31 4.06 -3.93 -3.00
CA LEU A 31 3.22 -5.05 -2.57
C LEU A 31 1.74 -4.70 -2.41
N ALA A 32 1.41 -3.54 -1.87
CA ALA A 32 0.01 -3.15 -1.65
C ALA A 32 -0.59 -2.52 -2.91
N VAL A 33 0.08 -1.50 -3.46
CA VAL A 33 -0.44 -0.74 -4.60
C VAL A 33 -0.19 -1.46 -5.93
N GLY A 34 1.03 -1.98 -6.15
CA GLY A 34 1.42 -2.58 -7.42
C GLY A 34 1.06 -4.05 -7.58
N PHE A 35 1.33 -4.86 -6.56
CA PHE A 35 1.25 -6.33 -6.67
C PHE A 35 -0.16 -6.89 -6.47
N ILE A 36 -0.99 -6.33 -5.59
CA ILE A 36 -2.38 -6.80 -5.40
C ILE A 36 -3.19 -6.78 -6.71
N PRO A 37 -3.21 -5.71 -7.53
CA PRO A 37 -3.96 -5.74 -8.78
C PRO A 37 -3.40 -6.79 -9.75
N LEU A 38 -2.08 -7.01 -9.76
CA LEU A 38 -1.45 -8.09 -10.53
C LEU A 38 -1.93 -9.47 -10.06
N VAL A 39 -1.89 -9.76 -8.75
CA VAL A 39 -2.35 -11.03 -8.19
C VAL A 39 -3.82 -11.27 -8.45
N THR A 40 -4.65 -10.25 -8.28
CA THR A 40 -6.10 -10.32 -8.54
C THR A 40 -6.37 -10.61 -10.02
N TRP A 41 -5.63 -9.95 -10.92
CA TRP A 41 -5.71 -10.21 -12.35
C TRP A 41 -5.27 -11.64 -12.68
N LEU A 42 -4.16 -12.11 -12.11
CA LEU A 42 -3.67 -13.48 -12.31
C LEU A 42 -4.68 -14.52 -11.80
N GLU A 43 -5.29 -14.30 -10.63
CA GLU A 43 -6.35 -15.17 -10.11
C GLU A 43 -7.52 -15.26 -11.10
N ASN A 44 -7.97 -14.11 -11.62
CA ASN A 44 -9.02 -14.07 -12.63
C ASN A 44 -8.63 -14.81 -13.92
N LYS A 45 -7.39 -14.68 -14.38
CA LYS A 45 -6.86 -15.43 -15.54
C LYS A 45 -6.87 -16.94 -15.29
N GLY A 46 -6.63 -17.38 -14.06
CA GLY A 46 -6.72 -18.80 -13.68
C GLY A 46 -8.15 -19.35 -13.81
N VAL A 47 -9.17 -18.53 -13.61
CA VAL A 47 -10.58 -18.90 -13.85
C VAL A 47 -10.90 -18.88 -15.35
N MET A 48 -10.47 -17.85 -16.07
CA MET A 48 -10.76 -17.72 -17.51
C MET A 48 -10.12 -18.83 -18.36
N ASN A 49 -8.99 -19.37 -17.92
CA ASN A 49 -8.23 -20.39 -18.63
C ASN A 49 -8.52 -21.82 -18.11
N SER A 50 -9.46 -22.00 -17.17
CA SER A 50 -9.75 -23.32 -16.59
C SER A 50 -10.53 -24.19 -17.56
N LYS A 51 -10.40 -25.51 -17.38
CA LYS A 51 -11.22 -26.48 -18.12
C LYS A 51 -12.68 -26.42 -17.62
N PRO A 52 -13.67 -26.86 -18.43
CA PRO A 52 -15.09 -26.79 -18.06
C PRO A 52 -15.47 -27.52 -16.76
N ASP A 53 -14.69 -28.53 -16.36
CA ASP A 53 -14.85 -29.31 -15.13
C ASP A 53 -14.17 -28.69 -13.91
N GLN A 54 -13.49 -27.55 -14.07
CA GLN A 54 -12.68 -26.90 -13.05
C GLN A 54 -13.13 -25.46 -12.78
N ILE A 55 -13.18 -25.08 -11.50
CA ILE A 55 -13.47 -23.70 -11.09
C ILE A 55 -12.32 -22.76 -11.47
N THR A 56 -11.08 -23.24 -11.38
CA THR A 56 -9.86 -22.52 -11.72
C THR A 56 -8.76 -23.53 -12.05
N ASP A 57 -7.78 -23.17 -12.87
CA ASP A 57 -6.61 -24.04 -13.10
C ASP A 57 -5.82 -24.22 -11.78
N ALA A 58 -5.71 -25.45 -11.31
CA ALA A 58 -5.13 -25.74 -10.00
C ALA A 58 -3.63 -25.42 -9.89
N LYS A 59 -2.87 -25.56 -10.99
CA LYS A 59 -1.44 -25.24 -10.98
C LYS A 59 -1.24 -23.72 -10.93
N TRP A 60 -2.05 -23.01 -11.71
CA TRP A 60 -2.08 -21.56 -11.74
C TRP A 60 -2.52 -20.97 -10.40
N ASP A 61 -3.64 -21.43 -9.84
CA ASP A 61 -4.16 -20.96 -8.55
C ASP A 61 -3.15 -21.17 -7.42
N LYS A 62 -2.47 -22.33 -7.40
CA LYS A 62 -1.40 -22.61 -6.43
C LYS A 62 -0.21 -21.66 -6.56
N MET A 63 0.19 -21.34 -7.79
CA MET A 63 1.27 -20.37 -8.04
C MET A 63 0.89 -18.99 -7.49
N VAL A 64 -0.31 -18.51 -7.85
CA VAL A 64 -0.81 -17.19 -7.42
C VAL A 64 -0.98 -17.15 -5.89
N TYR A 65 -1.49 -18.23 -5.28
CA TYR A 65 -1.57 -18.36 -3.82
C TYR A 65 -0.21 -18.25 -3.15
N ASN A 66 0.82 -18.93 -3.66
CA ASN A 66 2.17 -18.86 -3.10
C ASN A 66 2.76 -17.46 -3.22
N MET A 67 2.52 -16.79 -4.36
CA MET A 67 2.93 -15.39 -4.54
C MET A 67 2.24 -14.49 -3.51
N MET A 68 0.92 -14.65 -3.34
CA MET A 68 0.13 -13.91 -2.36
C MET A 68 0.57 -14.21 -0.92
N TRP A 69 0.94 -15.45 -0.59
CA TRP A 69 1.46 -15.83 0.73
C TRP A 69 2.70 -15.03 1.12
N THR A 70 3.67 -14.93 0.22
CA THR A 70 4.88 -14.14 0.45
C THR A 70 4.55 -12.66 0.65
N ALA A 71 3.73 -12.08 -0.25
CA ALA A 71 3.35 -10.68 -0.14
C ALA A 71 2.52 -10.39 1.12
N PHE A 72 1.60 -11.28 1.49
CA PHE A 72 0.79 -11.18 2.70
C PHE A 72 1.68 -11.05 3.94
N ILE A 73 2.66 -11.95 4.10
CA ILE A 73 3.56 -11.92 5.24
C ILE A 73 4.34 -10.60 5.28
N ILE A 74 4.99 -10.21 4.17
CA ILE A 74 5.83 -9.01 4.15
C ILE A 74 5.01 -7.75 4.43
N THR A 75 3.85 -7.60 3.78
CA THR A 75 3.00 -6.41 3.92
C THR A 75 2.38 -6.32 5.32
N THR A 76 1.84 -7.41 5.85
CA THR A 76 1.17 -7.40 7.17
C THR A 76 2.14 -7.34 8.35
N THR A 77 3.42 -7.68 8.14
CA THR A 77 4.46 -7.56 9.17
C THR A 77 5.28 -6.28 8.97
N ILE A 78 6.27 -6.31 8.07
CA ILE A 78 7.22 -5.22 7.85
C ILE A 78 6.49 -3.97 7.33
N GLY A 79 5.55 -4.13 6.38
CA GLY A 79 4.78 -3.01 5.85
C GLY A 79 3.99 -2.28 6.94
N ALA A 80 3.14 -3.00 7.66
CA ALA A 80 2.33 -2.43 8.75
C ALA A 80 3.20 -1.83 9.88
N MET A 81 4.23 -2.55 10.32
CA MET A 81 5.14 -2.09 11.38
C MET A 81 5.88 -0.81 10.99
N THR A 82 6.37 -0.72 9.75
CA THR A 82 7.07 0.50 9.28
C THR A 82 6.13 1.68 9.12
N GLY A 83 4.86 1.46 8.75
CA GLY A 83 3.85 2.53 8.68
C GLY A 83 3.57 3.13 10.06
N VAL A 84 3.37 2.28 11.06
CA VAL A 84 3.26 2.70 12.47
C VAL A 84 4.56 3.39 12.93
N GLY A 85 5.72 2.87 12.54
CA GLY A 85 7.03 3.44 12.83
C GLY A 85 7.23 4.85 12.28
N ILE A 86 6.67 5.17 11.11
CA ILE A 86 6.68 6.55 10.58
C ILE A 86 5.96 7.48 11.55
N TRP A 87 4.73 7.14 11.96
CA TRP A 87 3.95 7.98 12.89
C TRP A 87 4.67 8.26 14.21
N PHE A 88 5.27 7.24 14.81
CA PHE A 88 6.06 7.42 16.03
C PHE A 88 7.30 8.28 15.79
N SER A 89 8.09 7.97 14.75
CA SER A 89 9.34 8.70 14.48
C SER A 89 9.11 10.16 14.13
N VAL A 90 8.11 10.49 13.30
CA VAL A 90 7.83 11.89 12.91
C VAL A 90 7.30 12.71 14.09
N SER A 91 6.47 12.10 14.94
CA SER A 91 5.92 12.76 16.13
C SER A 91 7.02 13.05 17.16
N LEU A 92 8.00 12.14 17.28
CA LEU A 92 9.12 12.28 18.20
C LEU A 92 10.17 13.30 17.71
N VAL A 93 10.48 13.28 16.41
CA VAL A 93 11.56 14.09 15.83
C VAL A 93 11.11 15.50 15.43
N SER A 94 9.86 15.67 14.98
CA SER A 94 9.35 16.97 14.53
C SER A 94 7.89 17.22 14.94
N PRO A 95 7.61 17.27 16.26
CA PRO A 95 6.25 17.37 16.79
C PRO A 95 5.51 18.63 16.31
N ASN A 96 6.20 19.77 16.20
CA ASN A 96 5.60 21.03 15.73
C ASN A 96 5.13 20.94 14.27
N SER A 97 5.88 20.26 13.41
CA SER A 97 5.54 20.09 11.99
C SER A 97 4.29 19.22 11.83
N ILE A 98 4.25 18.09 12.55
CA ILE A 98 3.09 17.19 12.54
C ILE A 98 1.87 17.88 13.16
N ALA A 99 2.02 18.59 14.28
CA ALA A 99 0.92 19.36 14.88
C ALA A 99 0.36 20.42 13.91
N SER A 100 1.22 21.06 13.11
CA SER A 100 0.78 22.02 12.08
C SER A 100 0.01 21.33 10.97
N LEU A 101 0.52 20.22 10.43
CA LEU A 101 -0.15 19.46 9.37
C LEU A 101 -1.50 18.91 9.83
N ILE A 102 -1.61 18.46 11.09
CA ILE A 102 -2.87 17.89 11.61
C ILE A 102 -3.97 18.95 11.59
N ARG A 103 -3.65 20.23 11.85
CA ARG A 103 -4.64 21.32 11.77
C ARG A 103 -5.18 21.55 10.35
N VAL A 104 -4.47 21.12 9.31
CA VAL A 104 -4.89 21.26 7.90
C VAL A 104 -5.51 19.97 7.37
N PHE A 105 -4.91 18.81 7.70
CA PHE A 105 -5.21 17.51 7.09
C PHE A 105 -5.86 16.50 8.03
N TYR A 106 -6.38 16.91 9.20
CA TYR A 106 -7.01 16.00 10.16
C TYR A 106 -7.96 14.99 9.49
N PHE A 107 -8.92 15.48 8.68
CA PHE A 107 -9.90 14.62 8.03
C PHE A 107 -9.29 13.76 6.90
N ALA A 108 -8.27 14.24 6.20
CA ALA A 108 -7.58 13.44 5.19
C ALA A 108 -6.83 12.27 5.83
N TRP A 109 -6.09 12.51 6.92
CA TRP A 109 -5.43 11.44 7.68
C TRP A 109 -6.41 10.50 8.36
N PHE A 110 -7.51 11.01 8.93
CA PHE A 110 -8.53 10.15 9.52
C PHE A 110 -9.19 9.24 8.47
N THR A 111 -9.45 9.78 7.28
CA THR A 111 -9.96 9.00 6.15
C THR A 111 -8.94 7.97 5.72
N GLU A 112 -7.67 8.37 5.54
CA GLU A 112 -6.58 7.48 5.16
C GLU A 112 -6.42 6.32 6.15
N TRP A 113 -6.43 6.59 7.45
CA TRP A 113 -6.38 5.56 8.48
C TRP A 113 -7.58 4.59 8.39
N THR A 114 -8.78 5.10 8.13
CA THR A 114 -9.99 4.26 7.96
C THR A 114 -9.89 3.38 6.71
N VAL A 115 -9.37 3.93 5.62
CA VAL A 115 -9.11 3.19 4.37
C VAL A 115 -8.04 2.12 4.63
N PHE A 116 -6.95 2.44 5.32
CA PHE A 116 -5.90 1.49 5.71
C PHE A 116 -6.43 0.34 6.59
N VAL A 117 -7.25 0.62 7.59
CA VAL A 117 -7.91 -0.43 8.40
C VAL A 117 -8.79 -1.32 7.50
N THR A 118 -9.49 -0.72 6.55
CA THR A 118 -10.30 -1.47 5.58
C THR A 118 -9.42 -2.37 4.70
N GLU A 119 -8.25 -1.90 4.26
CA GLU A 119 -7.28 -2.72 3.53
C GLU A 119 -6.80 -3.92 4.34
N VAL A 120 -6.48 -3.71 5.63
CA VAL A 120 -6.07 -4.80 6.52
C VAL A 120 -7.18 -5.86 6.64
N VAL A 121 -8.43 -5.44 6.76
CA VAL A 121 -9.56 -6.38 6.77
C VAL A 121 -9.70 -7.09 5.42
N LEU A 122 -9.60 -6.36 4.32
CA LEU A 122 -9.73 -6.90 2.97
C LEU A 122 -8.62 -7.89 2.63
N ILE A 123 -7.36 -7.61 2.97
CA ILE A 123 -6.24 -8.52 2.72
C ILE A 123 -6.32 -9.77 3.59
N LEU A 124 -6.83 -9.67 4.84
CA LEU A 124 -7.11 -10.82 5.69
C LEU A 124 -8.22 -11.70 5.08
N ILE A 125 -9.32 -11.10 4.62
CA ILE A 125 -10.40 -11.82 3.95
C ILE A 125 -9.86 -12.50 2.69
N TYR A 126 -9.19 -11.74 1.81
CA TYR A 126 -8.66 -12.24 0.54
C TYR A 126 -7.65 -13.37 0.75
N PHE A 127 -6.79 -13.28 1.76
CA PHE A 127 -5.82 -14.34 1.99
C PHE A 127 -6.43 -15.57 2.68
N LEU A 128 -7.15 -15.38 3.78
CA LEU A 128 -7.63 -16.49 4.62
C LEU A 128 -8.79 -17.25 3.98
N THR A 129 -9.54 -16.62 3.06
CA THR A 129 -10.67 -17.28 2.38
C THR A 129 -10.30 -17.98 1.08
N TRP A 130 -9.03 -17.93 0.65
CA TRP A 130 -8.57 -18.50 -0.63
C TRP A 130 -9.00 -19.96 -0.84
N LYS A 131 -8.76 -20.83 0.15
CA LYS A 131 -9.16 -22.26 0.07
C LYS A 131 -10.67 -22.43 -0.03
N ASN A 132 -11.44 -21.59 0.68
CA ASN A 132 -12.90 -21.63 0.66
C ASN A 132 -13.48 -21.08 -0.65
N ALA A 133 -12.75 -20.19 -1.33
CA ALA A 133 -13.15 -19.62 -2.62
C ALA A 133 -13.27 -20.69 -3.72
N ASN A 134 -12.48 -21.76 -3.63
CA ASN A 134 -12.45 -22.84 -4.62
C ASN A 134 -13.60 -23.87 -4.48
N LYS A 135 -14.60 -23.62 -3.60
CA LYS A 135 -15.76 -24.52 -3.42
C LYS A 135 -16.83 -24.38 -4.52
N SER A 136 -16.93 -23.21 -5.14
CA SER A 136 -17.83 -22.97 -6.28
C SER A 136 -17.35 -21.78 -7.10
N LEU A 137 -17.72 -21.72 -8.38
CA LEU A 137 -17.40 -20.58 -9.25
C LEU A 137 -17.93 -19.25 -8.67
N LYS A 138 -19.12 -19.26 -8.08
CA LYS A 138 -19.70 -18.08 -7.41
C LYS A 138 -18.84 -17.61 -6.24
N ALA A 139 -18.29 -18.54 -5.45
CA ALA A 139 -17.40 -18.19 -4.35
C ALA A 139 -16.07 -17.62 -4.87
N LYS A 140 -15.51 -18.19 -5.93
CA LYS A 140 -14.26 -17.73 -6.57
C LYS A 140 -14.39 -16.33 -7.17
N ILE A 141 -15.47 -16.04 -7.89
CA ILE A 141 -15.72 -14.70 -8.45
C ILE A 141 -15.85 -13.65 -7.34
N ARG A 142 -16.54 -13.98 -6.23
CA ARG A 142 -16.66 -13.08 -5.09
C ARG A 142 -15.30 -12.83 -4.41
N HIS A 143 -14.46 -13.86 -4.33
CA HIS A 143 -13.10 -13.74 -3.82
C HIS A 143 -12.25 -12.78 -4.67
N ILE A 144 -12.27 -12.94 -6.00
CA ILE A 144 -11.60 -12.03 -6.94
C ILE A 144 -12.09 -10.58 -6.78
N LYS A 145 -13.40 -10.37 -6.54
CA LYS A 145 -13.95 -9.03 -6.26
C LYS A 145 -13.34 -8.40 -5.01
N PHE A 146 -13.09 -9.18 -3.94
CA PHE A 146 -12.37 -8.67 -2.77
C PHE A 146 -10.94 -8.24 -3.11
N GLY A 147 -10.24 -8.97 -4.00
CA GLY A 147 -8.92 -8.55 -4.49
C GLY A 147 -8.95 -7.21 -5.25
N TRP A 148 -10.00 -6.97 -6.06
CA TRP A 148 -10.18 -5.68 -6.75
C TRP A 148 -10.54 -4.55 -5.78
N TYR A 149 -11.38 -4.81 -4.78
CA TYR A 149 -11.64 -3.85 -3.72
C TYR A 149 -10.36 -3.53 -2.95
N LEU A 150 -9.57 -4.52 -2.57
CA LEU A 150 -8.28 -4.31 -1.93
C LEU A 150 -7.36 -3.42 -2.79
N SER A 151 -7.24 -3.73 -4.09
CA SER A 151 -6.44 -2.94 -5.04
C SER A 151 -6.87 -1.47 -5.09
N ALA A 152 -8.19 -1.23 -5.14
CA ALA A 152 -8.74 0.12 -5.19
C ALA A 152 -8.48 0.89 -3.87
N PHE A 153 -8.71 0.26 -2.73
CA PHE A 153 -8.47 0.89 -1.43
C PHE A 153 -6.98 1.18 -1.19
N SER A 154 -6.07 0.28 -1.59
CA SER A 154 -4.62 0.53 -1.54
C SER A 154 -4.20 1.73 -2.39
N TRP A 155 -4.79 1.91 -3.57
CA TRP A 155 -4.55 3.10 -4.37
C TRP A 155 -5.12 4.37 -3.72
N VAL A 156 -6.32 4.30 -3.12
CA VAL A 156 -6.92 5.43 -2.39
C VAL A 156 -6.06 5.88 -1.22
N THR A 157 -5.51 4.96 -0.42
CA THR A 157 -4.57 5.27 0.66
C THR A 157 -3.36 6.04 0.15
N MET A 158 -2.75 5.56 -0.95
CA MET A 158 -1.65 6.29 -1.60
C MET A 158 -2.09 7.67 -2.09
N ALA A 159 -3.25 7.79 -2.72
CA ALA A 159 -3.77 9.08 -3.21
C ALA A 159 -3.94 10.10 -2.07
N LEU A 160 -4.44 9.69 -0.91
CA LEU A 160 -4.59 10.56 0.25
C LEU A 160 -3.23 11.01 0.82
N ILE A 161 -2.27 10.08 1.02
CA ILE A 161 -0.95 10.43 1.55
C ILE A 161 -0.15 11.31 0.59
N VAL A 162 -0.25 11.08 -0.73
CA VAL A 162 0.49 11.86 -1.72
C VAL A 162 0.11 13.34 -1.70
N SER A 163 -1.15 13.65 -1.42
CA SER A 163 -1.59 15.04 -1.24
C SER A 163 -0.84 15.73 -0.10
N ILE A 164 -0.74 15.07 1.05
CA ILE A 164 -0.06 15.59 2.25
C ILE A 164 1.44 15.76 1.98
N LEU A 165 2.08 14.79 1.33
CA LEU A 165 3.49 14.86 0.96
C LEU A 165 3.77 15.97 -0.06
N GLY A 166 2.87 16.17 -1.03
CA GLY A 166 2.94 17.28 -1.98
C GLY A 166 2.88 18.64 -1.27
N PHE A 167 1.97 18.78 -0.31
CA PHE A 167 1.82 20.00 0.47
C PHE A 167 3.05 20.32 1.32
N MET A 168 3.70 19.29 1.89
CA MET A 168 4.94 19.46 2.65
C MET A 168 6.11 19.99 1.80
N MET A 169 6.07 19.77 0.48
CA MET A 169 7.09 20.23 -0.46
C MET A 169 6.76 21.61 -1.03
N ASP A 170 5.51 21.80 -1.48
CA ASP A 170 5.00 23.07 -1.99
C ASP A 170 3.51 23.21 -1.64
N PRO A 171 3.15 24.07 -0.66
CA PRO A 171 1.76 24.30 -0.29
C PRO A 171 1.00 25.16 -1.32
N GLY A 172 1.68 25.67 -2.35
CA GLY A 172 1.08 26.50 -3.39
C GLY A 172 0.37 27.73 -2.83
N ASN A 173 -0.87 27.95 -3.28
CA ASN A 173 -1.65 29.13 -2.92
C ASN A 173 -2.29 29.06 -1.51
N TRP A 174 -2.06 27.99 -0.75
CA TRP A 174 -2.68 27.82 0.57
C TRP A 174 -2.35 28.96 1.56
N ASN A 175 -1.19 29.61 1.40
CA ASN A 175 -0.81 30.76 2.22
C ASN A 175 -1.76 31.96 2.06
N ASN A 176 -2.37 32.11 0.89
CA ASN A 176 -3.32 33.18 0.58
C ASN A 176 -4.77 32.74 0.84
N ASP A 177 -5.09 31.48 0.54
CA ASP A 177 -6.42 30.90 0.76
C ASP A 177 -6.32 29.59 1.55
N ARG A 178 -6.51 29.68 2.87
CA ARG A 178 -6.28 28.60 3.84
C ARG A 178 -7.44 27.60 3.92
N THR A 179 -7.85 27.05 2.78
CA THR A 179 -8.89 26.01 2.71
C THR A 179 -8.28 24.62 2.64
N PHE A 180 -9.08 23.59 2.97
CA PHE A 180 -8.67 22.20 2.80
C PHE A 180 -8.39 21.88 1.33
N MET A 181 -9.22 22.37 0.42
CA MET A 181 -9.11 22.06 -1.00
C MET A 181 -7.82 22.61 -1.61
N THR A 182 -7.44 23.86 -1.31
CA THR A 182 -6.18 24.44 -1.79
C THR A 182 -4.95 23.71 -1.25
N ALA A 183 -5.02 23.20 -0.01
CA ALA A 183 -3.97 22.33 0.54
C ALA A 183 -3.93 20.97 -0.16
N PHE A 184 -5.10 20.35 -0.33
CA PHE A 184 -5.22 19.00 -0.85
C PHE A 184 -4.81 18.90 -2.32
N THR A 185 -5.24 19.86 -3.14
CA THR A 185 -4.92 19.94 -4.58
C THR A 185 -3.72 20.87 -4.82
N ASN A 186 -2.70 20.78 -3.97
CA ASN A 186 -1.46 21.54 -4.15
C ASN A 186 -0.79 21.23 -5.52
N PRO A 187 0.10 22.10 -6.02
CA PRO A 187 0.70 21.97 -7.36
C PRO A 187 1.38 20.63 -7.62
N LEU A 188 1.88 19.97 -6.56
CA LEU A 188 2.61 18.71 -6.65
C LEU A 188 1.74 17.47 -6.53
N TYR A 189 0.48 17.59 -6.07
CA TYR A 189 -0.40 16.45 -5.82
C TYR A 189 -0.56 15.56 -7.06
N LEU A 190 -1.06 16.12 -8.16
CA LEU A 190 -1.35 15.36 -9.36
C LEU A 190 -0.06 14.83 -10.04
N PRO A 191 1.02 15.62 -10.22
CA PRO A 191 2.29 15.10 -10.74
C PRO A 191 2.84 13.93 -9.92
N GLN A 192 2.83 14.04 -8.58
CA GLN A 192 3.32 12.96 -7.73
C GLN A 192 2.44 11.71 -7.81
N LEU A 193 1.11 11.86 -7.84
CA LEU A 193 0.20 10.72 -7.91
C LEU A 193 0.33 9.98 -9.25
N LEU A 194 0.42 10.73 -10.36
CA LEU A 194 0.61 10.20 -11.71
C LEU A 194 1.97 9.53 -11.88
N TYR A 195 3.01 9.97 -11.16
CA TYR A 195 4.31 9.31 -11.18
C TYR A 195 4.33 8.04 -10.32
N ARG A 196 3.80 8.10 -9.09
CA ARG A 196 3.86 6.99 -8.13
C ARG A 196 2.99 5.80 -8.54
N THR A 197 1.86 6.03 -9.21
CA THR A 197 0.96 4.97 -9.65
C THR A 197 1.63 3.98 -10.63
N PRO A 198 2.17 4.40 -11.80
CA PRO A 198 2.87 3.48 -12.70
C PRO A 198 4.16 2.93 -12.09
N LEU A 199 4.88 3.72 -11.26
CA LEU A 199 6.05 3.22 -10.53
C LEU A 199 5.67 2.03 -9.63
N ALA A 200 4.58 2.13 -8.88
CA ALA A 200 4.07 1.03 -8.07
C ALA A 200 3.75 -0.20 -8.93
N MET A 201 3.10 -0.02 -10.09
CA MET A 201 2.82 -1.14 -11.00
C MET A 201 4.09 -1.83 -11.50
N VAL A 202 5.12 -1.06 -11.88
CA VAL A 202 6.42 -1.61 -12.29
C VAL A 202 7.05 -2.40 -11.13
N LEU A 203 7.10 -1.82 -9.94
CA LEU A 203 7.68 -2.48 -8.76
C LEU A 203 6.93 -3.78 -8.40
N GLY A 204 5.60 -3.76 -8.42
CA GLY A 204 4.77 -4.94 -8.18
C GLY A 204 4.95 -6.02 -9.24
N GLY A 205 5.07 -5.62 -10.52
CA GLY A 205 5.38 -6.51 -11.64
C GLY A 205 6.76 -7.15 -11.50
N THR A 206 7.80 -6.36 -11.21
CA THR A 206 9.16 -6.86 -10.98
C THR A 206 9.20 -7.83 -9.80
N PHE A 207 8.51 -7.53 -8.70
CA PHE A 207 8.42 -8.44 -7.56
C PHE A 207 7.70 -9.74 -7.93
N GLY A 208 6.59 -9.67 -8.65
CA GLY A 208 5.87 -10.85 -9.14
C GLY A 208 6.73 -11.74 -10.05
N PHE A 209 7.49 -11.13 -10.97
CA PHE A 209 8.43 -11.84 -11.83
C PHE A 209 9.54 -12.54 -11.04
N PHE A 210 10.11 -11.84 -10.05
CA PHE A 210 11.12 -12.39 -9.15
C PHE A 210 10.61 -13.63 -8.39
N LEU A 211 9.38 -13.60 -7.88
CA LEU A 211 8.78 -14.75 -7.20
C LEU A 211 8.59 -15.96 -8.13
N VAL A 212 8.19 -15.74 -9.38
CA VAL A 212 8.07 -16.80 -10.39
C VAL A 212 9.45 -17.40 -10.70
N PHE A 213 10.46 -16.57 -10.88
CA PHE A 213 11.84 -17.01 -11.12
C PHE A 213 12.35 -17.93 -9.99
N LEU A 214 12.20 -17.51 -8.73
CA LEU A 214 12.59 -18.31 -7.57
C LEU A 214 11.83 -19.66 -7.50
N SER A 215 10.53 -19.66 -7.79
CA SER A 215 9.74 -20.89 -7.78
C SER A 215 10.17 -21.89 -8.86
N ASN A 216 10.73 -21.43 -9.98
CA ASN A 216 11.20 -22.29 -11.07
C ASN A 216 12.63 -22.78 -10.82
N SER A 217 13.49 -21.97 -10.20
CA SER A 217 14.87 -22.37 -9.85
C SER A 217 14.93 -23.51 -8.84
N ASN A 218 13.93 -23.65 -7.96
CA ASN A 218 13.86 -24.75 -6.99
C ASN A 218 13.36 -26.09 -7.59
N ARG A 219 13.19 -26.17 -8.92
CA ARG A 219 12.74 -27.39 -9.64
C ARG A 219 13.81 -28.00 -10.56
N ILE A 220 15.00 -27.40 -10.64
CA ILE A 220 16.17 -27.88 -11.38
C ILE A 220 17.15 -28.46 -10.37
#